data_AF-A0A973PJW0-F1
#
_entry.id   AF-A0A973PJW0-F1
#
_cell.length_a   1.000
_cell.length_b   1.000
_cell.length_c   1.000
_cell.angle_alpha   90.00
_cell.angle_beta   90.00
_cell.angle_gamma   90.00
#
_symmetry.space_group_name_H-M   'P 1'
#
loop_
_entity.id
_entity.type
_entity.pdbx_description
1 polymer ?
#
loop_
_entity_poly.entity_id
_entity_poly.type
_entity_poly.pdbx_seq_one_letter_code
_entity_poly.pdbx_strand_id
1 'polypeptide(L)'
;VKGDTCHVDVVDRFGNMVSATPSGGWLQSSPTISGLGFCLGTRAQMFWLQDGLPATLRPGTRPRTTLSPSFATRDGRPWMAFGTPGGDQQDQWSVNFFLAVVHGRLNLQEAIDAPMFHSEHFPSSFFPRGSRPGVLQVEGRLSPDVVAELARRGHEVEVRGPWSLGRLSAVARDGAFLKAAANSRGAQGYAAGR
;
A
#
# COMPACT_ATOMS: atom_id res chain seq x y z
N VAL A 1 14.81 5.56 4.78
CA VAL A 1 13.38 5.39 4.44
C VAL A 1 12.84 4.23 5.27
N LYS A 2 11.75 4.39 6.03
CA LYS A 2 11.11 3.26 6.71
C LYS A 2 10.16 2.59 5.70
N GLY A 3 10.65 1.55 5.02
CA GLY A 3 9.85 0.65 4.17
C GLY A 3 10.38 0.52 2.74
N ASP A 4 11.16 -0.53 2.48
CA ASP A 4 11.69 -0.88 1.14
C ASP A 4 10.79 -1.94 0.47
N THR A 5 9.51 -1.61 0.35
CA THR A 5 8.56 -2.36 -0.49
C THR A 5 8.40 -1.59 -1.81
N CYS A 6 8.32 -2.30 -2.93
CA CYS A 6 8.02 -1.71 -4.23
C CYS A 6 6.69 -2.24 -4.74
N HIS A 7 6.14 -1.60 -5.77
CA HIS A 7 4.96 -2.08 -6.48
C HIS A 7 5.11 -1.85 -7.98
N VAL A 8 4.53 -2.74 -8.78
CA VAL A 8 4.51 -2.63 -10.24
C VAL A 8 3.21 -3.21 -10.80
N ASP A 9 2.63 -2.47 -11.75
CA ASP A 9 1.47 -2.89 -12.51
C ASP A 9 1.77 -2.84 -14.00
N VAL A 10 1.26 -3.80 -14.76
CA VAL A 10 1.44 -3.86 -16.22
C VAL A 10 0.13 -4.28 -16.86
N VAL A 11 -0.23 -3.62 -17.96
CA VAL A 11 -1.26 -4.07 -18.90
C VAL A 11 -0.68 -4.03 -20.31
N ASP A 12 -0.86 -5.11 -21.08
CA ASP A 12 -0.38 -5.19 -22.46
C ASP A 12 -1.49 -4.98 -23.51
N ARG A 13 -1.08 -4.93 -24.79
CA ARG A 13 -1.99 -4.78 -25.93
C ARG A 13 -2.99 -5.93 -26.13
N PHE A 14 -2.74 -7.09 -25.51
CA PHE A 14 -3.62 -8.25 -25.57
C PHE A 14 -4.62 -8.25 -24.39
N GLY A 15 -4.37 -7.43 -23.38
CA GLY A 15 -5.19 -7.33 -22.17
C GLY A 15 -4.69 -8.19 -21.02
N ASN A 16 -3.49 -8.77 -21.11
CA ASN A 16 -2.87 -9.40 -19.96
C ASN A 16 -2.56 -8.32 -18.93
N MET A 17 -2.87 -8.59 -17.66
CA MET A 17 -2.66 -7.65 -16.57
C MET A 17 -1.88 -8.33 -15.44
N VAL A 18 -0.93 -7.60 -14.84
CA VAL A 18 -0.14 -8.03 -13.69
C VAL A 18 -0.17 -6.93 -12.63
N SER A 19 -0.31 -7.32 -11.37
CA SER A 19 -0.06 -6.47 -10.20
C SER A 19 0.85 -7.22 -9.24
N ALA A 20 1.93 -6.59 -8.78
CA ALA A 20 2.90 -7.22 -7.90
C ALA A 20 3.50 -6.25 -6.89
N THR A 21 3.58 -6.68 -5.63
CA THR A 21 4.18 -5.92 -4.52
C THR A 21 5.45 -6.62 -3.98
N PRO A 22 6.59 -6.60 -4.70
CA PRO A 22 7.82 -7.24 -4.25
C PRO A 22 8.48 -6.48 -3.09
N SER A 23 9.10 -7.21 -2.16
CA SER A 23 9.76 -6.60 -1.00
C SER A 23 10.62 -7.60 -0.21
N GLY A 24 11.54 -7.06 0.59
CA GLY A 24 12.47 -7.81 1.45
C GLY A 24 13.88 -7.76 0.90
N GLY A 25 14.85 -8.24 1.68
CA GLY A 25 16.27 -8.21 1.28
C GLY A 25 16.89 -6.82 1.28
N TRP A 26 16.28 -5.85 1.98
CA TRP A 26 16.77 -4.48 2.02
C TRP A 26 18.02 -4.33 2.91
N LEU A 27 18.85 -3.35 2.58
CA LEU A 27 20.20 -3.17 3.10
C LEU A 27 20.26 -2.97 4.62
N GLN A 28 19.22 -2.40 5.21
CA GLN A 28 19.21 -1.96 6.61
C GLN A 28 18.88 -3.06 7.62
N SER A 29 18.50 -4.28 7.19
CA SER A 29 17.95 -5.30 8.10
C SER A 29 18.72 -6.61 8.19
N SER A 30 19.73 -6.81 7.35
CA SER A 30 20.60 -7.98 7.38
C SER A 30 21.94 -7.62 6.76
N PRO A 31 23.05 -8.26 7.17
CA PRO A 31 24.33 -8.10 6.49
C PRO A 31 24.23 -8.55 5.04
N THR A 32 25.08 -7.97 4.18
CA THR A 32 25.21 -8.41 2.79
C THR A 32 25.82 -9.80 2.75
N ILE A 33 25.36 -10.64 1.82
CA ILE A 33 25.95 -11.95 1.58
C ILE A 33 27.20 -11.75 0.71
N SER A 34 28.37 -12.11 1.25
CA SER A 34 29.64 -12.00 0.54
C SER A 34 29.59 -12.78 -0.78
N GLY A 35 30.04 -12.15 -1.87
CA GLY A 35 30.01 -12.70 -3.22
C GLY A 35 28.68 -12.55 -3.98
N LEU A 36 27.56 -12.22 -3.31
CA LEU A 36 26.25 -12.04 -3.95
C LEU A 36 25.79 -10.58 -4.06
N GLY A 37 26.19 -9.73 -3.11
CA GLY A 37 25.91 -8.30 -3.14
C GLY A 37 24.51 -7.87 -2.65
N PHE A 38 23.70 -8.77 -2.10
CA PHE A 38 22.40 -8.48 -1.51
C PHE A 38 22.22 -9.08 -0.11
N CYS A 39 21.22 -8.62 0.63
CA CYS A 39 20.94 -9.05 2.00
C CYS A 39 19.83 -10.11 2.05
N LEU A 40 19.78 -10.89 3.14
CA LEU A 40 18.64 -11.75 3.45
C LEU A 40 17.40 -10.92 3.83
N GLY A 41 16.23 -11.55 3.74
CA GLY A 41 14.96 -10.95 4.15
C GLY A 41 14.67 -11.07 5.65
N THR A 42 13.79 -10.22 6.14
CA THR A 42 13.40 -10.17 7.57
C THR A 42 11.90 -10.35 7.79
N ARG A 43 11.20 -11.01 6.85
CA ARG A 43 9.73 -11.16 6.90
C ARG A 43 9.25 -11.99 8.09
N ALA A 44 10.09 -12.90 8.60
CA ALA A 44 9.77 -13.72 9.77
C ALA A 44 9.46 -12.89 11.03
N GLN A 45 9.85 -11.61 11.08
CA GLN A 45 9.49 -10.69 12.17
C GLN A 45 7.96 -10.54 12.38
N MET A 46 7.16 -10.92 11.37
CA MET A 46 5.69 -10.83 11.40
C MET A 46 5.02 -12.00 12.12
N PHE A 47 5.76 -13.08 12.42
CA PHE A 47 5.27 -14.16 13.27
C PHE A 47 5.07 -13.70 14.72
N TRP A 48 4.32 -14.50 15.49
CA TRP A 48 4.28 -14.46 16.95
C TRP A 48 5.15 -15.56 17.53
N LEU A 49 5.88 -15.24 18.60
CA LEU A 49 6.59 -16.20 19.45
C LEU A 49 5.68 -16.67 20.59
N GLN A 50 4.45 -17.04 20.23
CA GLN A 50 3.42 -17.54 21.13
C GLN A 50 2.70 -18.68 20.42
N ASP A 51 2.54 -19.80 21.11
CA ASP A 51 1.89 -20.99 20.56
C ASP A 51 0.37 -20.82 20.42
N GLY A 52 -0.22 -21.64 19.56
CA GLY A 52 -1.68 -21.70 19.35
C GLY A 52 -2.28 -20.60 18.47
N LEU A 53 -1.51 -19.61 18.02
CA LEU A 53 -2.00 -18.54 17.14
C LEU A 53 -1.97 -18.95 15.65
N PRO A 54 -2.82 -18.35 14.81
CA PRO A 54 -2.74 -18.53 13.35
C PRO A 54 -1.37 -18.12 12.78
N ALA A 55 -0.77 -17.07 13.34
CA ALA A 55 0.52 -16.53 12.93
C ALA A 55 1.68 -16.91 13.88
N THR A 56 1.59 -18.02 14.62
CA THR A 56 2.72 -18.59 15.37
C THR A 56 3.86 -18.96 14.43
N LEU A 57 5.11 -18.69 14.84
CA LEU A 57 6.30 -19.18 14.14
C LEU A 57 6.33 -20.71 14.15
N ARG A 58 6.27 -21.33 12.97
CA ARG A 58 6.34 -22.80 12.81
C ARG A 58 7.28 -23.15 11.65
N PRO A 59 8.03 -24.28 11.74
CA PRO A 59 8.82 -24.75 10.61
C PRO A 59 7.96 -24.94 9.35
N GLY A 60 8.50 -24.56 8.19
CA GLY A 60 7.84 -24.74 6.88
C GLY A 60 6.65 -23.82 6.61
N THR A 61 6.26 -22.93 7.52
CA THR A 61 5.16 -21.97 7.29
C THR A 61 5.69 -20.63 6.79
N ARG A 62 4.83 -19.90 6.07
CA ARG A 62 5.09 -18.52 5.66
C ARG A 62 4.51 -17.57 6.71
N PRO A 63 5.21 -16.48 7.05
CA PRO A 63 4.61 -15.43 7.89
C PRO A 63 3.40 -14.84 7.20
N ARG A 64 2.38 -14.43 7.97
CA ARG A 64 1.39 -13.47 7.48
C ARG A 64 2.17 -12.25 7.00
N THR A 65 2.01 -11.89 5.73
CA THR A 65 2.76 -10.80 5.10
C THR A 65 1.86 -9.62 4.82
N THR A 66 2.45 -8.42 4.79
CA THR A 66 1.74 -7.19 4.39
C THR A 66 1.67 -7.02 2.87
N LEU A 67 2.36 -7.86 2.08
CA LEU A 67 2.45 -7.71 0.62
C LEU A 67 1.11 -8.09 -0.02
N SER A 68 0.40 -7.08 -0.51
CA SER A 68 -0.97 -7.23 -1.02
C SER A 68 -1.16 -6.45 -2.33
N PRO A 69 -0.89 -7.04 -3.50
CA PRO A 69 -1.28 -6.47 -4.80
C PRO A 69 -2.79 -6.65 -5.02
N SER A 70 -3.41 -5.75 -5.80
CA SER A 70 -4.85 -5.75 -6.02
C SER A 70 -5.22 -5.89 -7.50
N PHE A 71 -6.33 -6.59 -7.74
CA PHE A 71 -6.89 -6.80 -9.07
C PHE A 71 -8.41 -6.69 -9.02
N ALA A 72 -8.96 -5.74 -9.75
CA ALA A 72 -10.39 -5.52 -9.86
C ALA A 72 -10.93 -6.04 -11.19
N THR A 73 -12.05 -6.74 -11.10
CA THR A 73 -12.88 -7.13 -12.25
C THR A 73 -14.15 -6.30 -12.30
N ARG A 74 -14.66 -6.03 -13.49
CA ARG A 74 -15.97 -5.41 -13.72
C ARG A 74 -16.74 -6.28 -14.71
N ASP A 75 -17.97 -6.67 -14.35
CA ASP A 75 -18.83 -7.54 -15.15
C ASP A 75 -18.14 -8.85 -15.60
N GLY A 76 -17.41 -9.47 -14.66
CA GLY A 76 -16.65 -10.70 -14.89
C GLY A 76 -15.40 -10.54 -15.76
N ARG A 77 -15.01 -9.31 -16.14
CA ARG A 77 -13.84 -9.04 -16.99
C ARG A 77 -12.73 -8.30 -16.23
N PRO A 78 -11.45 -8.57 -16.52
CA PRO A 78 -10.34 -7.76 -16.02
C PRO A 78 -10.54 -6.28 -16.30
N TRP A 79 -10.36 -5.45 -15.27
CA TRP A 79 -10.60 -4.02 -15.38
C TRP A 79 -9.41 -3.19 -14.92
N MET A 80 -8.87 -3.46 -13.73
CA MET A 80 -7.81 -2.64 -13.13
C MET A 80 -6.87 -3.48 -12.27
N ALA A 81 -5.56 -3.27 -12.44
CA ALA A 81 -4.50 -3.80 -11.59
C ALA A 81 -3.84 -2.63 -10.87
N PHE A 82 -3.67 -2.73 -9.56
CA PHE A 82 -3.19 -1.61 -8.74
C PHE A 82 -2.63 -2.08 -7.41
N GLY A 83 -1.90 -1.18 -6.77
CA GLY A 83 -1.47 -1.37 -5.39
C GLY A 83 -0.47 -0.33 -4.97
N THR A 84 0.13 -0.54 -3.80
CA THR A 84 1.06 0.39 -3.19
C THR A 84 1.98 -0.36 -2.24
N PRO A 85 3.24 0.06 -2.08
CA PRO A 85 4.00 -0.29 -0.90
C PRO A 85 3.49 0.48 0.34
N GLY A 86 3.99 0.12 1.52
CA GLY A 86 3.64 0.81 2.77
C GLY A 86 3.19 -0.09 3.91
N GLY A 87 3.71 -1.32 4.01
CA GLY A 87 3.47 -2.16 5.18
C GLY A 87 2.00 -2.33 5.57
N ASP A 88 1.65 -1.98 6.80
CA ASP A 88 0.28 -2.12 7.34
C ASP A 88 -0.73 -1.13 6.73
N GLN A 89 -0.26 -0.18 5.92
CA GLN A 89 -1.11 0.80 5.24
C GLN A 89 -1.50 0.37 3.82
N GLN A 90 -0.91 -0.71 3.27
CA GLN A 90 -1.12 -1.09 1.87
C GLN A 90 -2.60 -1.24 1.52
N ASP A 91 -3.32 -2.11 2.23
CA ASP A 91 -4.73 -2.34 1.96
C ASP A 91 -5.62 -1.17 2.42
N GLN A 92 -5.16 -0.31 3.33
CA GLN A 92 -5.90 0.91 3.69
C GLN A 92 -5.90 1.91 2.53
N TRP A 93 -4.72 2.19 1.96
CA TRP A 93 -4.58 3.13 0.85
C TRP A 93 -5.14 2.55 -0.46
N SER A 94 -4.94 1.26 -0.73
CA SER A 94 -5.53 0.58 -1.89
C SER A 94 -7.06 0.62 -1.84
N VAL A 95 -7.68 0.42 -0.68
CA VAL A 95 -9.13 0.55 -0.52
C VAL A 95 -9.60 1.98 -0.74
N ASN A 96 -8.92 2.97 -0.13
CA ASN A 96 -9.26 4.39 -0.33
C ASN A 96 -9.20 4.79 -1.81
N PHE A 97 -8.13 4.38 -2.50
CA PHE A 97 -7.99 4.56 -3.95
C PHE A 97 -9.14 3.90 -4.72
N PHE A 98 -9.40 2.61 -4.45
CA PHE A 98 -10.44 1.88 -5.16
C PHE A 98 -11.82 2.53 -5.00
N LEU A 99 -12.19 2.92 -3.77
CA LEU A 99 -13.45 3.60 -3.48
C LEU A 99 -13.52 4.98 -4.16
N ALA A 100 -12.42 5.72 -4.23
CA ALA A 100 -12.36 6.98 -4.96
C ALA A 100 -12.63 6.79 -6.47
N VAL A 101 -12.16 5.68 -7.06
CA VAL A 101 -12.48 5.32 -8.45
C VAL A 101 -13.94 4.89 -8.61
N VAL A 102 -14.44 3.94 -7.79
CA VAL A 102 -15.75 3.33 -8.03
C VAL A 102 -16.94 4.16 -7.52
N HIS A 103 -16.77 4.85 -6.39
CA HIS A 103 -17.83 5.67 -5.78
C HIS A 103 -17.58 7.16 -6.00
N GLY A 104 -16.33 7.61 -5.86
CA GLY A 104 -15.95 8.99 -6.15
C GLY A 104 -15.98 9.33 -7.64
N ARG A 105 -16.01 8.31 -8.52
CA ARG A 105 -15.99 8.44 -9.99
C ARG A 105 -14.78 9.22 -10.51
N LEU A 106 -13.70 9.25 -9.72
CA LEU A 106 -12.45 9.87 -10.10
C LEU A 106 -11.73 9.02 -11.14
N ASN A 107 -10.96 9.67 -12.02
CA ASN A 107 -10.02 8.94 -12.87
C ASN A 107 -8.85 8.39 -12.04
N LEU A 108 -8.01 7.52 -12.64
CA LEU A 108 -6.92 6.86 -11.91
C LEU A 108 -5.96 7.86 -11.23
N GLN A 109 -5.57 8.92 -11.93
CA GLN A 109 -4.63 9.90 -11.40
C GLN A 109 -5.29 10.79 -10.33
N GLU A 110 -6.53 11.23 -10.55
CA GLU A 110 -7.32 11.96 -9.55
C GLU A 110 -7.50 11.14 -8.26
N ALA A 111 -7.79 9.84 -8.38
CA ALA A 111 -7.92 8.94 -7.22
C ALA A 111 -6.60 8.74 -6.47
N ILE A 112 -5.47 8.67 -7.19
CA ILE A 112 -4.13 8.62 -6.58
C ILE A 112 -3.80 9.95 -5.90
N ASP A 113 -4.14 11.08 -6.53
CA ASP A 113 -3.84 12.41 -6.02
C ASP A 113 -4.79 12.86 -4.90
N ALA A 114 -5.93 12.20 -4.72
CA ALA A 114 -6.85 12.47 -3.62
C ALA A 114 -6.14 12.38 -2.24
N PRO A 115 -6.54 13.20 -1.25
CA PRO A 115 -5.98 13.13 0.10
C PRO A 115 -6.13 11.74 0.71
N MET A 116 -5.03 11.17 1.16
CA MET A 116 -4.99 9.83 1.77
C MET A 116 -5.07 9.90 3.30
N PHE A 117 -5.50 8.79 3.91
CA PHE A 117 -5.48 8.60 5.36
C PHE A 117 -5.23 7.12 5.70
N HIS A 118 -4.83 6.86 6.95
CA HIS A 118 -4.76 5.50 7.51
C HIS A 118 -4.85 5.55 9.03
N SER A 119 -5.29 4.46 9.65
CA SER A 119 -5.25 4.27 11.10
C SER A 119 -4.06 3.41 11.52
N GLU A 120 -3.61 3.64 12.76
CA GLU A 120 -2.60 2.84 13.46
C GLU A 120 -3.20 2.15 14.72
N HIS A 121 -4.54 2.07 14.81
CA HIS A 121 -5.28 1.41 15.89
C HIS A 121 -5.26 -0.12 15.72
N PHE A 122 -4.08 -0.72 15.63
CA PHE A 122 -3.85 -2.16 15.65
C PHE A 122 -2.37 -2.45 15.91
N PRO A 123 -2.00 -3.68 16.37
CA PRO A 123 -0.60 -4.07 16.49
C PRO A 123 0.08 -4.11 15.11
N SER A 124 1.14 -3.33 14.94
CA SER A 124 1.90 -3.30 13.68
C SER A 124 2.46 -4.68 13.34
N SER A 125 2.61 -4.98 12.04
CA SER A 125 3.31 -6.17 11.58
C SER A 125 4.82 -6.12 11.79
N PHE A 126 5.41 -4.93 11.94
CA PHE A 126 6.85 -4.73 12.03
C PHE A 126 7.31 -4.60 13.48
N PHE A 127 8.49 -5.13 13.81
CA PHE A 127 9.09 -4.97 15.14
C PHE A 127 9.19 -3.47 15.51
N PRO A 128 8.85 -3.05 16.75
CA PRO A 128 8.52 -3.85 17.95
C PRO A 128 7.03 -4.17 18.13
N ARG A 129 6.23 -4.18 17.06
CA ARG A 129 4.80 -4.60 17.06
C ARG A 129 3.88 -3.70 17.92
N GLY A 130 4.27 -2.44 18.11
CA GLY A 130 3.46 -1.46 18.81
C GLY A 130 2.16 -1.13 18.09
N SER A 131 1.23 -0.53 18.82
CA SER A 131 -0.05 -0.01 18.32
C SER A 131 -0.25 1.41 18.81
N ARG A 132 -1.00 2.22 18.07
CA ARG A 132 -1.40 3.58 18.49
C ARG A 132 -2.92 3.69 18.48
N PRO A 133 -3.59 3.27 19.57
CA PRO A 133 -5.05 3.30 19.65
C PRO A 133 -5.60 4.71 19.43
N GLY A 134 -6.61 4.82 18.59
CA GLY A 134 -7.32 6.08 18.30
C GLY A 134 -6.67 6.93 17.21
N VAL A 135 -5.41 6.66 16.87
CA VAL A 135 -4.66 7.45 15.89
C VAL A 135 -5.16 7.25 14.47
N LEU A 136 -5.41 8.37 13.82
CA LEU A 136 -5.72 8.48 12.40
C LEU A 136 -4.79 9.53 11.78
N GLN A 137 -3.95 9.10 10.84
CA GLN A 137 -3.11 10.02 10.08
C GLN A 137 -3.82 10.43 8.79
N VAL A 138 -3.82 11.73 8.50
CA VAL A 138 -4.46 12.32 7.30
C VAL A 138 -3.47 13.25 6.60
N GLU A 139 -3.58 13.38 5.27
CA GLU A 139 -2.82 14.42 4.57
C GLU A 139 -3.37 15.83 4.83
N GLY A 140 -2.50 16.82 4.94
CA GLY A 140 -2.89 18.23 5.20
C GLY A 140 -3.69 18.92 4.09
N ARG A 141 -3.98 18.24 2.98
CA ARG A 141 -4.93 18.71 1.95
C ARG A 141 -6.37 18.32 2.25
N LEU A 142 -6.61 17.49 3.27
CA LEU A 142 -7.96 17.18 3.73
C LEU A 142 -8.60 18.44 4.33
N SER A 143 -9.91 18.62 4.11
CA SER A 143 -10.64 19.78 4.63
C SER A 143 -10.46 19.93 6.15
N PRO A 144 -10.13 21.14 6.66
CA PRO A 144 -10.05 21.41 8.10
C PRO A 144 -11.35 21.05 8.85
N ASP A 145 -12.51 21.21 8.23
CA ASP A 145 -13.80 20.87 8.84
C ASP A 145 -13.94 19.36 9.06
N VAL A 146 -13.43 18.56 8.10
CA VAL A 146 -13.41 17.10 8.23
C VAL A 146 -12.45 16.67 9.34
N VAL A 147 -11.29 17.31 9.44
CA VAL A 147 -10.32 17.06 10.52
C VAL A 147 -10.93 17.37 11.89
N ALA A 148 -11.61 18.52 12.01
CA ALA A 148 -12.29 18.92 13.24
C ALA A 148 -13.43 17.94 13.60
N GLU A 149 -14.22 17.50 12.62
CA GLU A 149 -15.31 16.55 12.85
C GLU A 149 -14.80 15.17 13.27
N LEU A 150 -13.70 14.69 12.70
CA LEU A 150 -13.04 13.45 13.13
C LEU A 150 -12.54 13.56 14.57
N ALA A 151 -11.89 14.67 14.92
CA ALA A 151 -11.45 14.91 16.30
C ALA A 151 -12.63 14.97 17.28
N ARG A 152 -13.73 15.64 16.91
CA ARG A 152 -14.98 15.71 17.70
C ARG A 152 -15.59 14.32 17.95
N ARG A 153 -15.41 13.38 17.01
CA ARG A 153 -15.85 11.98 17.12
C ARG A 153 -14.89 11.09 17.92
N GLY A 154 -13.78 11.64 18.43
CA GLY A 154 -12.85 10.93 19.30
C GLY A 154 -11.62 10.36 18.61
N HIS A 155 -11.36 10.71 17.36
CA HIS A 155 -10.10 10.33 16.70
C HIS A 155 -8.93 11.21 17.18
N GLU A 156 -7.77 10.60 17.43
CA GLU A 156 -6.51 11.32 17.58
C GLU A 156 -5.97 11.60 16.17
N VAL A 157 -6.37 12.74 15.59
CA VAL A 157 -6.04 13.07 14.19
C VAL A 157 -4.65 13.69 14.11
N GLU A 158 -3.76 13.04 13.37
CA GLU A 158 -2.44 13.57 13.05
C GLU A 158 -2.38 14.05 11.59
N VAL A 159 -2.27 15.35 11.42
CA VAL A 159 -2.10 15.95 10.09
C VAL A 159 -0.65 15.79 9.64
N ARG A 160 -0.46 15.08 8.53
CA ARG A 160 0.83 14.89 7.86
C ARG A 160 1.03 15.89 6.73
N GLY A 161 2.23 15.90 6.15
CA GLY A 161 2.54 16.73 4.99
C GLY A 161 1.53 16.51 3.85
N PRO A 162 1.27 17.53 3.02
CA PRO A 162 0.17 17.51 2.04
C PRO A 162 0.29 16.39 0.99
N TRP A 163 1.50 15.90 0.72
CA TRP A 163 1.80 14.88 -0.29
C TRP A 163 2.72 13.80 0.30
N SER A 164 2.25 13.11 1.34
CA SER A 164 3.07 12.23 2.18
C SER A 164 2.58 10.79 2.29
N LEU A 165 1.28 10.52 2.10
CA LEU A 165 0.67 9.21 2.35
C LEU A 165 0.31 8.49 1.05
N GLY A 166 0.68 7.22 0.93
CA GLY A 166 0.48 6.44 -0.30
C GLY A 166 1.64 6.53 -1.29
N ARG A 167 1.83 5.42 -2.02
CA ARG A 167 2.81 5.25 -3.10
C ARG A 167 2.19 4.41 -4.23
N LEU A 168 0.92 4.69 -4.52
CA LEU A 168 0.09 3.92 -5.45
C LEU A 168 0.62 3.94 -6.89
N SER A 169 0.39 2.83 -7.60
CA SER A 169 0.30 2.80 -9.05
C SER A 169 -0.95 2.03 -9.47
N ALA A 170 -1.38 2.27 -10.70
CA ALA A 170 -2.49 1.55 -11.28
C ALA A 170 -2.37 1.50 -12.80
N VAL A 171 -2.83 0.40 -13.37
CA VAL A 171 -3.16 0.27 -14.80
C VAL A 171 -4.60 -0.19 -14.94
N ALA A 172 -5.28 0.26 -16.00
CA ALA A 172 -6.65 -0.16 -16.29
C ALA A 172 -6.88 -0.31 -17.77
N ARG A 173 -7.93 -1.06 -18.11
CA ARG A 173 -8.45 -1.17 -19.48
C ARG A 173 -9.86 -0.60 -19.54
N ASP A 174 -10.08 0.25 -20.53
CA ASP A 174 -11.38 0.85 -20.84
C ASP A 174 -11.67 0.67 -22.33
N GLY A 175 -12.37 -0.42 -22.66
CA GLY A 175 -12.56 -0.85 -24.04
C GLY A 175 -11.24 -1.14 -24.75
N ALA A 176 -10.92 -0.32 -25.76
CA ALA A 176 -9.67 -0.39 -26.52
C ALA A 176 -8.53 0.40 -25.88
N PHE A 177 -8.82 1.28 -24.90
CA PHE A 177 -7.81 2.13 -24.28
C PHE A 177 -7.17 1.45 -23.08
N LEU A 178 -5.84 1.57 -22.99
CA LEU A 178 -5.05 1.25 -21.82
C LEU A 178 -4.73 2.55 -21.09
N LYS A 179 -4.90 2.55 -19.77
CA LYS A 179 -4.66 3.71 -18.90
C LYS A 179 -3.67 3.33 -17.83
N ALA A 180 -2.82 4.26 -17.43
CA ALA A 180 -1.88 4.10 -16.33
C ALA A 180 -1.80 5.39 -15.51
N ALA A 181 -1.58 5.26 -14.21
CA ALA A 181 -1.37 6.39 -13.30
C ALA A 181 -0.40 5.99 -12.20
N ALA A 182 0.30 6.98 -11.64
CA ALA A 182 1.30 6.74 -10.61
C ALA A 182 1.34 7.88 -9.60
N ASN A 183 1.73 7.52 -8.39
CA ASN A 183 1.86 8.46 -7.29
C ASN A 183 2.99 9.48 -7.51
N SER A 184 2.66 10.76 -7.35
CA SER A 184 3.56 11.91 -7.40
C SER A 184 4.33 12.16 -6.10
N ARG A 185 3.81 11.68 -4.96
CA ARG A 185 4.39 11.92 -3.63
C ARG A 185 5.81 11.34 -3.54
N GLY A 186 6.78 12.17 -3.16
CA GLY A 186 8.20 11.78 -3.10
C GLY A 186 8.90 11.69 -4.46
N ALA A 187 8.27 12.13 -5.55
CA ALA A 187 8.86 12.28 -6.88
C ALA A 187 9.62 11.03 -7.39
N GLN A 188 9.03 9.84 -7.19
CA GLN A 188 9.66 8.56 -7.55
C GLN A 188 8.74 7.65 -8.37
N GLY A 189 7.45 7.58 -8.02
CA GLY A 189 6.48 6.77 -8.79
C GLY A 189 6.27 7.35 -10.18
N TYR A 190 6.12 6.50 -11.18
CA TYR A 190 5.93 6.93 -12.56
C TYR A 190 5.10 5.94 -13.37
N ALA A 191 4.32 6.46 -14.33
CA ALA A 191 3.55 5.67 -15.28
C ALA A 191 4.02 5.98 -16.70
N ALA A 192 4.13 4.96 -17.54
CA ALA A 192 4.52 5.10 -18.94
C ALA A 192 3.69 4.14 -19.81
N GLY A 193 3.36 4.57 -21.02
CA GLY A 193 2.54 3.82 -21.97
C GLY A 193 2.36 4.56 -23.29
N ARG A 194 1.85 3.86 -24.31
CA ARG A 194 1.55 4.40 -25.65
C ARG A 194 0.48 3.57 -26.35
#